data_AF-A0A7K2IV57-F1
#
_entry.id   AF-A0A7K2IV57-F1
#
_cell.length_a   1.000
_cell.length_b   1.000
_cell.length_c   1.000
_cell.angle_alpha   90.00
_cell.angle_beta   90.00
_cell.angle_gamma   90.00
#
_symmetry.space_group_name_H-M   'P 1'
#
loop_
_entity.id
_entity.type
_entity.pdbx_description
1 polymer ?
#
loop_
_entity_poly.entity_id
_entity_poly.type
_entity_poly.pdbx_seq_one_letter_code
_entity_poly.pdbx_strand_id
1 'polypeptide(L)'
;MAEEKVAPEPSYEESREELNNVVRKLESGGLTLQESLALWERGEELARTCERWLEGARARLAAAVDERRGDGEGASEADAPF
;
A
#
# COMPACT_ATOMS: atom_id res chain seq x y z
N MET A 1 17.68 -28.87 3.74
CA MET A 1 16.94 -27.79 4.41
C MET A 1 16.00 -27.23 3.37
N ALA A 2 14.69 -27.32 3.58
CA ALA A 2 13.73 -26.78 2.63
C ALA A 2 13.90 -25.26 2.63
N GLU A 3 14.30 -24.69 1.48
CA GLU A 3 14.12 -23.27 1.24
C GLU A 3 12.62 -23.00 1.31
N GLU A 4 12.18 -22.52 2.47
CA GLU A 4 10.88 -21.90 2.62
C GLU A 4 10.96 -20.61 1.81
N LYS A 5 10.65 -20.74 0.52
CA LYS A 5 10.47 -19.65 -0.41
C LYS A 5 9.25 -18.89 0.09
N VAL A 6 9.46 -17.94 1.00
CA VAL A 6 8.49 -16.92 1.36
C VAL A 6 8.11 -16.29 0.02
N ALA A 7 6.94 -16.68 -0.50
CA ALA A 7 6.46 -16.11 -1.75
C ALA A 7 6.45 -14.60 -1.53
N PRO A 8 7.13 -13.81 -2.38
CA PRO A 8 7.11 -12.36 -2.22
C PRO A 8 5.65 -11.94 -2.21
N GLU A 9 5.24 -11.12 -1.23
CA GLU A 9 3.94 -10.46 -1.31
C GLU A 9 3.85 -9.81 -2.69
N PRO A 10 2.74 -9.99 -3.42
CA PRO A 10 2.60 -9.43 -4.75
C PRO A 10 2.87 -7.93 -4.67
N SER A 11 3.59 -7.40 -5.66
CA SER A 11 3.88 -5.98 -5.70
C SER A 11 2.58 -5.17 -5.72
N TYR A 12 2.66 -3.90 -5.34
CA TYR A 12 1.52 -2.99 -5.42
C TYR A 12 0.93 -2.96 -6.84
N GLU A 13 1.79 -2.95 -7.87
CA GLU A 13 1.35 -2.91 -9.26
C GLU A 13 0.62 -4.17 -9.68
N GLU A 14 1.15 -5.35 -9.34
CA GLU A 14 0.50 -6.63 -9.60
C GLU A 14 -0.86 -6.73 -8.87
N SER A 15 -0.90 -6.37 -7.59
CA SER A 15 -2.14 -6.39 -6.79
C SER A 15 -3.20 -5.44 -7.36
N ARG A 16 -2.78 -4.26 -7.82
CA ARG A 16 -3.65 -3.25 -8.44
C ARG A 16 -4.16 -3.69 -9.82
N GLU A 17 -3.32 -4.34 -10.61
CA GLU A 17 -3.71 -4.87 -11.92
C GLU A 17 -4.73 -6.00 -11.76
N GLU A 18 -4.47 -6.93 -10.84
CA GLU A 18 -5.41 -8.00 -10.52
C GLU A 18 -6.75 -7.45 -10.03
N LEU A 19 -6.73 -6.44 -9.15
CA LEU A 19 -7.94 -5.77 -8.66
C LEU A 19 -8.73 -5.13 -9.81
N ASN A 20 -8.07 -4.46 -10.74
CA ASN A 20 -8.72 -3.91 -11.93
C ASN A 20 -9.39 -5.01 -12.77
N ASN A 21 -8.73 -6.16 -12.93
CA ASN A 21 -9.29 -7.28 -13.67
C ASN A 21 -10.52 -7.88 -12.97
N VAL A 22 -10.51 -7.96 -11.63
CA VAL A 22 -11.67 -8.37 -10.84
C VAL A 22 -12.83 -7.40 -11.05
N VAL A 23 -12.60 -6.10 -10.90
CA VAL A 23 -13.63 -5.06 -11.09
C VAL A 23 -14.22 -5.14 -12.50
N ARG A 24 -13.39 -5.23 -13.54
CA ARG A 24 -13.86 -5.37 -14.93
C ARG A 24 -14.75 -6.59 -15.14
N LYS A 25 -14.42 -7.73 -14.52
CA LYS A 25 -15.26 -8.94 -14.59
C LYS A 25 -16.60 -8.75 -13.89
N LEU A 26 -16.61 -8.10 -12.72
CA LEU A 26 -17.85 -7.77 -12.01
C LEU A 26 -18.73 -6.80 -12.82
N GLU A 27 -18.13 -5.77 -13.42
CA GLU A 27 -18.82 -4.77 -14.24
C GLU A 27 -19.35 -5.31 -15.56
N SER A 28 -18.68 -6.32 -16.14
CA SER A 28 -19.13 -6.97 -17.38
C SER A 28 -20.45 -7.73 -17.21
N GLY A 29 -20.79 -8.11 -15.98
CA GLY A 29 -21.98 -8.91 -15.68
C GLY A 29 -21.91 -10.33 -16.26
N GLY A 30 -23.05 -11.02 -16.31
CA GLY A 30 -23.13 -12.39 -16.84
C GLY A 30 -22.60 -13.48 -15.89
N LEU A 31 -22.24 -13.10 -14.66
CA LEU A 31 -21.80 -14.02 -13.60
C LEU A 31 -22.99 -14.47 -12.76
N THR A 32 -22.89 -15.69 -12.22
CA THR A 32 -23.78 -16.13 -11.15
C THR A 32 -23.51 -15.35 -9.86
N LEU A 33 -24.46 -15.40 -8.91
CA LEU A 33 -24.28 -14.80 -7.59
C LEU A 33 -23.03 -15.34 -6.88
N GLN A 34 -22.80 -16.65 -6.94
CA GLN A 34 -21.65 -17.29 -6.30
C GLN A 34 -20.32 -16.82 -6.89
N GLU A 35 -20.24 -16.71 -8.22
CA GLU A 35 -19.04 -16.18 -8.91
C GLU A 35 -18.81 -14.70 -8.58
N SER A 36 -19.89 -13.91 -8.52
CA SER A 36 -19.83 -12.49 -8.16
C SER A 36 -19.32 -12.30 -6.73
N LEU A 37 -19.77 -13.15 -5.79
CA LEU A 37 -19.28 -13.12 -4.40
C LEU A 37 -17.81 -13.52 -4.31
N ALA A 38 -17.39 -14.58 -5.00
CA ALA A 38 -15.99 -15.01 -5.01
C ALA A 38 -15.05 -13.93 -5.58
N LEU A 39 -15.46 -13.26 -6.66
CA LEU A 39 -14.71 -12.12 -7.20
C LEU A 39 -14.68 -10.94 -6.24
N TRP A 40 -15.79 -10.62 -5.58
CA TRP A 40 -15.83 -9.56 -4.58
C TRP A 40 -14.86 -9.83 -3.42
N GLU A 41 -14.89 -11.04 -2.84
CA GLU A 41 -13.97 -11.44 -1.77
C GLU A 41 -12.50 -11.31 -2.20
N ARG A 42 -12.18 -11.76 -3.41
CA ARG A 42 -10.84 -11.58 -3.98
C ARG A 42 -10.46 -10.11 -4.15
N GLY A 43 -11.40 -9.29 -4.63
CA GLY A 43 -11.22 -7.85 -4.76
C GLY A 43 -10.91 -7.18 -3.41
N GLU A 44 -11.62 -7.58 -2.36
CA GLU A 44 -11.40 -7.09 -0.99
C GLU A 44 -10.01 -7.46 -0.45
N GLU A 45 -9.53 -8.67 -0.70
CA GLU A 45 -8.17 -9.07 -0.32
C GLU A 45 -7.08 -8.25 -1.04
N LEU A 46 -7.28 -8.01 -2.34
CA LEU A 46 -6.38 -7.21 -3.16
C LEU A 46 -6.38 -5.75 -2.71
N ALA A 47 -7.55 -5.18 -2.42
CA ALA A 47 -7.69 -3.83 -1.90
C ALA A 47 -6.94 -3.66 -0.57
N ARG A 48 -7.13 -4.59 0.38
CA ARG A 48 -6.38 -4.60 1.66
C ARG A 48 -4.87 -4.68 1.45
N THR A 49 -4.41 -5.43 0.44
CA THR A 49 -2.98 -5.54 0.13
C THR A 49 -2.43 -4.23 -0.43
N CYS A 50 -3.15 -3.60 -1.35
CA CYS A 50 -2.82 -2.27 -1.86
C CYS A 50 -2.75 -1.22 -0.73
N GLU A 51 -3.71 -1.23 0.20
CA GLU A 51 -3.73 -0.33 1.35
C GLU A 51 -2.49 -0.50 2.25
N ARG A 52 -2.10 -1.74 2.57
CA ARG A 52 -0.88 -2.00 3.36
C ARG A 52 0.37 -1.41 2.70
N TRP A 53 0.51 -1.59 1.38
CA TRP A 53 1.62 -1.01 0.61
C TRP A 53 1.63 0.52 0.68
N LEU A 54 0.48 1.16 0.49
CA LEU A 54 0.35 2.60 0.53
C LEU A 54 0.62 3.17 1.92
N GLU A 55 0.13 2.52 2.96
CA GLU A 55 0.37 2.93 4.35
C GLU A 55 1.87 2.82 4.70
N GLY A 56 2.52 1.73 4.32
CA GLY A 56 3.97 1.58 4.48
C GLY A 56 4.77 2.67 3.76
N ALA A 57 4.35 3.05 2.55
CA ALA A 57 4.98 4.16 1.81
C ALA A 57 4.76 5.52 2.51
N ARG A 58 3.56 5.78 3.04
CA ARG A 58 3.24 7.00 3.80
C ARG A 58 4.08 7.10 5.06
N ALA A 59 4.22 6.01 5.82
CA ALA A 59 5.03 5.98 7.03
C ALA A 59 6.52 6.28 6.75
N ARG A 60 7.07 5.70 5.67
CA ARG A 60 8.46 5.98 5.24
C ARG A 60 8.65 7.45 4.85
N LEU A 61 7.68 8.04 4.14
CA LEU A 61 7.73 9.45 3.79
C LEU A 61 7.64 10.35 5.02
N ALA A 62 6.75 10.03 5.96
CA ALA A 62 6.61 10.77 7.20
C ALA A 62 7.92 10.77 8.02
N ALA A 63 8.57 9.61 8.16
CA ALA A 63 9.86 9.48 8.82
C ALA A 63 10.95 10.35 8.13
N ALA A 64 11.07 10.28 6.81
CA ALA A 64 12.05 11.08 6.06
C ALA A 64 11.80 12.60 6.15
N VAL A 65 10.54 13.02 6.33
CA VAL A 65 10.20 14.43 6.56
C VAL A 65 10.58 14.86 7.98
N ASP A 66 10.32 14.03 8.99
CA ASP A 66 10.68 14.30 10.38
C ASP A 66 12.21 14.38 10.58
N GLU A 67 12.96 13.45 9.98
CA GLU A 67 14.43 13.47 9.98
C GLU A 67 14.98 14.79 9.41
N ARG A 68 14.43 15.26 8.28
CA ARG A 68 14.84 16.58 7.72
C ARG A 68 14.47 17.77 8.59
N ARG A 69 13.39 17.67 9.38
CA ARG A 69 12.98 18.75 10.29
C ARG A 69 13.87 18.79 11.53
N GLY A 70 14.23 17.63 12.08
CA GLY A 70 15.17 17.51 13.19
C GLY A 70 16.56 18.04 12.85
N ASP A 71 17.01 17.88 11.60
CA ASP A 71 18.27 18.46 11.11
C ASP A 71 18.22 20.00 10.95
N GLY A 72 17.01 20.58 10.82
CA GLY A 72 16.79 22.02 10.63
C GLY A 72 16.54 22.83 11.91
N GLU A 73 16.23 22.18 13.04
CA GLU A 73 15.93 22.85 14.31
C GLU A 73 17.20 23.28 15.10
N GLY A 74 18.39 22.95 14.59
CA GLY A 74 19.68 23.35 15.18
C GLY A 74 20.17 24.77 14.82
N ALA A 75 19.40 25.56 14.07
CA ALA A 75 19.82 26.89 13.58
C ALA A 75 19.00 28.07 14.12
N SER A 76 18.15 27.86 15.13
CA SER A 76 17.35 28.94 15.74
C SER A 76 17.53 29.02 17.26
N GLU A 77 18.78 29.02 17.73
CA GLU A 77 19.11 29.59 19.04
C GLU A 77 20.50 30.24 19.01
N ALA A 78 20.63 31.27 18.16
CA ALA A 78 21.51 32.38 18.48
C ALA A 78 20.59 33.58 18.77
N ASP A 79 19.90 33.46 19.91
CA ASP A 79 19.47 34.61 20.69
C ASP A 79 20.71 35.53 20.82
N ALA A 80 20.68 36.66 20.12
CA ALA A 80 21.71 37.69 20.24
C ALA A 80 21.20 38.73 21.23
N PRO A 81 21.56 38.64 22.53
CA PRO A 81 21.44 39.78 23.41
C PRO A 81 22.65 40.70 23.17
N PHE A 82 22.33 41.93 22.75
CA PHE A 82 23.19 43.12 22.57
C PHE A 82 23.94 43.26 21.24
#